data_AF-A0A562U8J9-F1
#
_entry.id   AF-A0A562U8J9-F1
#
_cell.length_a   1.000
_cell.length_b   1.000
_cell.length_c   1.000
_cell.angle_alpha   90.00
_cell.angle_beta   90.00
_cell.angle_gamma   90.00
#
_symmetry.space_group_name_H-M   'P 1'
#
loop_
_entity.id
_entity.type
_entity.pdbx_description
1 polymer ?
#
loop_
_entity_poly.entity_id
_entity_poly.type
_entity_poly.pdbx_seq_one_letter_code
_entity_poly.pdbx_strand_id
1 'polypeptide(L)'
;MKKRNRSIIFWIGVILLVVPGLIHAYLLMPFPGSQELNAITVSYYLEKIVMPLRLIGAIFILWYLFKGFARNSTSGKLVKGTVLVLCLVSFYFTDVMFKAESMFEEPQTIKFANAIHNKVPESFIIIGVVNNGVAKAYPLVYLGYHHKVQDNVGNEPVLVTYCTMCRTGRVYSPIVNGKRQNFRLVGARHYNAIIEDQDTKTWWYQATGNAAVGKLKGNHLQELPYEQSTLSAWLEKHPGSLILQPDEHYLNDYNDLKNYDRLQAVDRDSTIKNKDTLIRKSWVLGVIVNGQPKAYDWRKLFKKRFINDQVNKRPLLVAIEDDSLTYHAFNSTVNGKALHFKLDTAGMLTDQETASIWDWDGLATSGYLKGCKLDKIQAYQEYWHSWKHFHPNTLFLKE
;
A
#
# COMPACT_ATOMS: atom_id res chain seq x y z
N MET A 1 37.63 -41.60 -11.95
CA MET A 1 36.46 -40.68 -12.05
C MET A 1 36.79 -39.50 -12.98
N LYS A 2 36.35 -39.62 -14.23
CA LYS A 2 36.86 -38.91 -15.42
C LYS A 2 36.38 -37.45 -15.48
N LYS A 3 37.16 -36.57 -16.14
CA LYS A 3 37.02 -35.10 -16.37
C LYS A 3 35.57 -34.54 -16.38
N ARG A 4 34.60 -35.30 -16.90
CA ARG A 4 33.16 -34.99 -16.96
C ARG A 4 32.52 -34.73 -15.59
N ASN A 5 32.84 -35.51 -14.55
CA ASN A 5 32.17 -35.38 -13.24
C ASN A 5 32.57 -34.09 -12.49
N ARG A 6 33.75 -33.53 -12.76
CA ARG A 6 34.22 -32.30 -12.09
C ARG A 6 33.56 -31.05 -12.66
N SER A 7 33.28 -31.01 -13.97
CA SER A 7 32.61 -29.85 -14.58
C SER A 7 31.13 -29.76 -14.19
N ILE A 8 30.50 -30.89 -13.84
CA ILE A 8 29.11 -30.90 -13.33
C ILE A 8 29.01 -30.11 -12.03
N ILE A 9 30.00 -30.21 -11.14
CA ILE A 9 30.02 -29.49 -9.86
C ILE A 9 30.00 -27.97 -10.07
N PHE A 10 30.73 -27.45 -11.07
CA PHE A 10 30.67 -26.03 -11.42
C PHE A 10 29.25 -25.61 -11.81
N TRP A 11 28.59 -26.37 -12.70
CA TRP A 11 27.25 -26.04 -13.17
C TRP A 11 26.18 -26.17 -12.09
N ILE A 12 26.28 -27.18 -11.21
CA ILE A 12 25.43 -27.27 -10.01
C ILE A 12 25.65 -26.03 -9.14
N GLY A 13 26.91 -25.61 -8.94
CA GLY A 13 27.23 -24.40 -8.20
C GLY A 13 26.60 -23.15 -8.80
N VAL A 14 26.67 -22.98 -10.12
CA VAL A 14 26.02 -21.87 -10.85
C VAL A 14 24.50 -21.91 -10.70
N ILE A 15 23.87 -23.08 -10.82
CA ILE A 15 22.42 -23.24 -10.65
C ILE A 15 21.99 -22.81 -9.24
N LEU A 16 22.67 -23.32 -8.21
CA LEU A 16 22.39 -22.97 -6.81
C LEU A 16 22.62 -21.49 -6.51
N LEU A 17 23.59 -20.88 -7.19
CA LEU A 17 23.92 -19.46 -7.02
C LEU A 17 22.85 -18.54 -7.66
N VAL A 18 22.34 -18.90 -8.84
CA VAL A 18 21.54 -17.99 -9.67
C VAL A 18 20.04 -18.28 -9.60
N VAL A 19 19.65 -19.54 -9.82
CA VAL A 19 18.25 -19.91 -10.07
C VAL A 19 17.33 -19.58 -8.89
N PRO A 20 17.66 -19.88 -7.62
CA PRO A 20 16.81 -19.51 -6.49
C PRO A 20 16.54 -18.01 -6.41
N GLY A 21 17.56 -17.18 -6.64
CA GLY A 21 17.44 -15.73 -6.60
C GLY A 21 16.58 -15.17 -7.74
N LEU A 22 16.71 -15.72 -8.95
CA LEU A 22 15.85 -15.33 -10.08
C LEU A 22 14.38 -15.68 -9.84
N ILE A 23 14.10 -16.89 -9.33
CA ILE A 23 12.73 -17.29 -8.97
C ILE A 23 12.21 -16.39 -7.86
N HIS A 24 13.03 -16.08 -6.86
CA HIS A 24 12.66 -15.22 -5.75
C HIS A 24 12.28 -13.81 -6.20
N ALA A 25 13.15 -13.17 -6.99
CA ALA A 25 12.88 -11.86 -7.58
C ALA A 25 11.64 -11.89 -8.48
N TYR A 26 11.48 -12.92 -9.32
CA TYR A 26 10.29 -13.08 -10.15
C TYR A 26 9.02 -13.13 -9.32
N LEU A 27 9.02 -13.86 -8.20
CA LEU A 27 7.83 -14.03 -7.36
C LEU A 27 7.50 -12.82 -6.48
N LEU A 28 8.47 -11.96 -6.14
CA LEU A 28 8.23 -10.81 -5.26
C LEU A 28 8.11 -9.48 -5.99
N MET A 29 8.55 -9.40 -7.24
CA MET A 29 8.40 -8.19 -8.07
C MET A 29 7.21 -8.30 -9.02
N PRO A 30 6.62 -7.17 -9.45
CA PRO A 30 5.44 -7.16 -10.30
C PRO A 30 5.76 -7.47 -11.78
N PHE A 31 6.55 -8.51 -12.05
CA PHE A 31 6.81 -9.00 -13.40
C PHE A 31 5.54 -9.62 -14.00
N PRO A 32 5.39 -9.63 -15.34
CA PRO A 32 4.24 -10.25 -16.00
C PRO A 32 3.96 -11.68 -15.50
N GLY A 33 2.71 -11.93 -15.11
CA GLY A 33 2.23 -13.23 -14.60
C GLY A 33 2.59 -13.55 -13.15
N SER A 34 3.64 -12.93 -12.58
CA SER A 34 4.13 -13.29 -11.24
C SER A 34 3.07 -13.10 -10.15
N GLN A 35 2.31 -12.02 -10.23
CA GLN A 35 1.39 -11.56 -9.19
C GLN A 35 0.06 -12.31 -9.17
N GLU A 36 -0.23 -13.10 -10.21
CA GLU A 36 -1.46 -13.90 -10.31
C GLU A 36 -1.32 -15.28 -9.62
N LEU A 37 -0.09 -15.70 -9.31
CA LEU A 37 0.17 -17.00 -8.68
C LEU A 37 -0.23 -17.02 -7.19
N ASN A 38 -0.60 -18.18 -6.65
CA ASN A 38 -0.74 -18.36 -5.20
C ASN A 38 0.57 -18.83 -4.58
N ALA A 39 1.58 -17.94 -4.58
CA ALA A 39 2.97 -18.31 -4.29
C ALA A 39 3.53 -17.73 -2.98
N ILE A 40 2.74 -17.02 -2.16
CA ILE A 40 3.28 -16.31 -0.97
C ILE A 40 4.02 -17.24 0.02
N THR A 41 3.51 -18.44 0.26
CA THR A 41 4.18 -19.44 1.10
C THR A 41 5.51 -19.89 0.50
N VAL A 42 5.55 -20.13 -0.81
CA VAL A 42 6.77 -20.52 -1.52
C VAL A 42 7.79 -19.39 -1.47
N SER A 43 7.37 -18.15 -1.77
CA SER A 43 8.21 -16.95 -1.69
C SER A 43 8.82 -16.78 -0.29
N TYR A 44 8.03 -16.99 0.76
CA TYR A 44 8.47 -16.86 2.15
C TYR A 44 9.56 -17.85 2.55
N TYR A 45 9.42 -19.12 2.15
CA TYR A 45 10.49 -20.09 2.40
C TYR A 45 11.68 -19.87 1.48
N LEU A 46 11.45 -19.41 0.25
CA LEU A 46 12.50 -19.10 -0.70
C LEU A 46 13.41 -17.97 -0.19
N GLU A 47 12.85 -16.87 0.35
CA GLU A 47 13.59 -15.78 1.02
C GLU A 47 14.63 -16.32 2.01
N LYS A 48 14.24 -17.33 2.81
CA LYS A 48 15.10 -17.90 3.86
C LYS A 48 16.22 -18.78 3.33
N ILE A 49 16.02 -19.44 2.19
CA ILE A 49 16.95 -20.45 1.66
C ILE A 49 17.81 -19.92 0.51
N VAL A 50 17.46 -18.80 -0.13
CA VAL A 50 18.22 -18.22 -1.25
C VAL A 50 19.68 -18.01 -0.85
N MET A 51 19.95 -17.34 0.27
CA MET A 51 21.33 -17.08 0.70
C MET A 51 22.10 -18.37 1.07
N PRO A 52 21.55 -19.31 1.87
CA PRO A 52 22.18 -20.62 2.08
C PRO A 52 22.51 -21.39 0.78
N LEU A 53 21.56 -21.46 -0.16
CA LEU A 53 21.79 -22.14 -1.45
C LEU A 53 22.91 -21.47 -2.24
N ARG A 54 22.99 -20.14 -2.20
CA ARG A 54 24.07 -19.39 -2.83
C ARG A 54 25.43 -19.65 -2.21
N LEU A 55 25.52 -19.72 -0.88
CA LEU A 55 26.76 -20.07 -0.20
C LEU A 55 27.24 -21.47 -0.63
N ILE A 56 26.34 -22.45 -0.68
CA ILE A 56 26.66 -23.80 -1.18
C ILE A 56 27.12 -23.73 -2.65
N GLY A 57 26.42 -22.95 -3.48
CA GLY A 57 26.78 -22.74 -4.87
C GLY A 57 28.18 -22.13 -5.04
N ALA A 58 28.49 -21.10 -4.25
CA ALA A 58 29.78 -20.45 -4.22
C ALA A 58 30.90 -21.41 -3.78
N ILE A 59 30.66 -22.24 -2.75
CA ILE A 59 31.61 -23.27 -2.31
C ILE A 59 31.91 -24.26 -3.45
N PHE A 60 30.89 -24.71 -4.19
CA PHE A 60 31.08 -25.62 -5.32
C PHE A 60 31.88 -24.98 -6.47
N ILE A 61 31.61 -23.70 -6.75
CA ILE A 61 32.36 -22.93 -7.75
C ILE A 61 33.81 -22.78 -7.30
N LEU A 62 34.08 -22.31 -6.08
CA LEU A 62 35.43 -22.12 -5.55
C LEU A 62 36.22 -23.43 -5.51
N TRP A 63 35.60 -24.52 -5.07
CA TRP A 63 36.20 -25.86 -5.09
C TRP A 63 36.58 -26.29 -6.51
N TYR A 64 35.70 -26.02 -7.48
CA TYR A 64 35.99 -26.31 -8.89
C TYR A 64 37.12 -25.45 -9.44
N LEU A 65 37.13 -24.15 -9.11
CA LEU A 65 38.19 -23.23 -9.50
C LEU A 65 39.56 -23.70 -9.01
N PHE A 66 39.63 -24.17 -7.77
CA PHE A 66 40.87 -24.68 -7.18
C PHE A 66 41.32 -26.04 -7.79
N LYS A 67 40.41 -27.02 -7.92
CA LYS A 67 40.79 -28.41 -8.29
C LYS A 67 40.70 -28.73 -9.79
N GLY A 68 39.96 -27.94 -10.56
CA GLY A 68 39.54 -28.29 -11.92
C GLY A 68 39.89 -27.25 -13.00
N PHE A 69 39.99 -25.97 -12.65
CA PHE A 69 40.05 -24.90 -13.64
C PHE A 69 41.35 -24.83 -14.44
N ALA A 70 42.50 -25.09 -13.82
CA ALA A 70 43.80 -25.12 -14.52
C ALA A 70 43.84 -26.14 -15.67
N ARG A 71 43.01 -27.21 -15.58
CA ARG A 71 42.96 -28.32 -16.54
C ARG A 71 41.96 -28.10 -17.69
N ASN A 72 41.30 -26.94 -17.75
CA ASN A 72 40.38 -26.57 -18.83
C ASN A 72 41.13 -26.09 -20.08
N SER A 73 40.54 -26.31 -21.26
CA SER A 73 40.96 -25.64 -22.50
C SER A 73 40.71 -24.13 -22.41
N THR A 74 41.38 -23.34 -23.25
CA THR A 74 41.21 -21.87 -23.30
C THR A 74 39.76 -21.45 -23.51
N SER A 75 39.06 -22.08 -24.46
CA SER A 75 37.61 -21.87 -24.66
C SER A 75 36.79 -22.25 -23.43
N GLY A 76 37.11 -23.38 -22.76
CA GLY A 76 36.42 -23.81 -21.55
C GLY A 76 36.67 -22.93 -20.33
N LYS A 77 37.78 -22.17 -20.31
CA LYS A 77 38.05 -21.11 -19.32
C LYS A 77 37.24 -19.86 -19.65
N LEU A 78 37.23 -19.44 -20.93
CA LEU A 78 36.46 -18.29 -21.40
C LEU A 78 34.96 -18.44 -21.07
N VAL A 79 34.35 -19.56 -21.47
CA VAL A 79 32.92 -19.84 -21.21
C VAL A 79 32.59 -19.74 -19.73
N LYS A 80 33.39 -20.37 -18.86
CA LYS A 80 33.13 -20.34 -17.42
C LYS A 80 33.39 -18.97 -16.81
N GLY A 81 34.40 -18.24 -17.29
CA GLY A 81 34.65 -16.85 -16.91
C GLY A 81 33.46 -15.96 -17.26
N THR A 82 32.95 -16.05 -18.49
CA THR A 82 31.74 -15.33 -18.92
C THR A 82 30.53 -15.67 -18.05
N VAL A 83 30.31 -16.96 -17.75
CA VAL A 83 29.21 -17.39 -16.87
C VAL A 83 29.35 -16.79 -15.47
N LEU A 84 30.55 -16.73 -14.90
CA LEU A 84 30.76 -16.10 -13.58
C LEU A 84 30.44 -14.60 -13.61
N VAL A 85 30.82 -13.89 -14.66
CA VAL A 85 30.43 -12.48 -14.85
C VAL A 85 28.91 -12.34 -14.91
N LEU A 86 28.23 -13.19 -15.69
CA LEU A 86 26.77 -13.19 -15.75
C LEU A 86 26.12 -13.53 -14.40
N CYS A 87 26.73 -14.40 -13.59
CA CYS A 87 26.25 -14.68 -12.23
C CYS A 87 26.34 -13.43 -11.34
N LEU A 88 27.45 -12.67 -11.42
CA LEU A 88 27.62 -11.43 -10.66
C LEU A 88 26.59 -10.37 -11.09
N VAL A 89 26.34 -10.23 -12.40
CA VAL A 89 25.29 -9.36 -12.91
C VAL A 89 23.93 -9.80 -12.38
N SER A 90 23.59 -11.10 -12.47
CA SER A 90 22.33 -11.62 -11.95
C SER A 90 22.17 -11.36 -10.45
N PHE A 91 23.24 -11.48 -9.67
CA PHE A 91 23.23 -11.19 -8.23
C PHE A 91 22.93 -9.72 -7.97
N TYR A 92 23.59 -8.80 -8.68
CA TYR A 92 23.33 -7.37 -8.58
C TYR A 92 21.84 -7.05 -8.86
N PHE A 93 21.26 -7.61 -9.93
CA PHE A 93 19.84 -7.40 -10.21
C PHE A 93 18.93 -7.99 -9.13
N THR A 94 19.16 -9.23 -8.70
CA THR A 94 18.23 -9.94 -7.80
C THR A 94 18.30 -9.51 -6.34
N ASP A 95 19.43 -8.97 -5.87
CA ASP A 95 19.63 -8.65 -4.43
C ASP A 95 19.92 -7.19 -4.14
N VAL A 96 20.29 -6.43 -5.17
CA VAL A 96 20.50 -4.99 -5.03
C VAL A 96 19.36 -4.26 -5.71
N MET A 97 19.23 -4.38 -7.04
CA MET A 97 18.23 -3.56 -7.76
C MET A 97 16.79 -3.98 -7.55
N PHE A 98 16.49 -5.28 -7.47
CA PHE A 98 15.13 -5.80 -7.27
C PHE A 98 14.84 -6.15 -5.82
N LYS A 99 15.57 -5.57 -4.86
CA LYS A 99 15.22 -5.68 -3.46
C LYS A 99 14.31 -4.51 -3.10
N ALA A 100 13.13 -4.78 -2.55
CA ALA A 100 12.14 -3.73 -2.26
C ALA A 100 12.71 -2.62 -1.36
N GLU A 101 13.51 -2.98 -0.35
CA GLU A 101 14.18 -2.02 0.54
C GLU A 101 15.18 -1.11 -0.17
N SER A 102 15.78 -1.56 -1.28
CA SER A 102 16.72 -0.76 -2.09
C SER A 102 16.00 0.09 -3.13
N MET A 103 14.84 -0.37 -3.62
CA MET A 103 14.02 0.39 -4.57
C MET A 103 13.25 1.52 -3.90
N PHE A 104 12.88 1.30 -2.65
CA PHE A 104 12.00 2.16 -1.86
C PHE A 104 12.65 2.35 -0.49
N GLU A 105 13.69 3.19 -0.47
CA GLU A 105 14.45 3.46 0.73
C GLU A 105 13.56 4.16 1.77
N GLU A 106 13.89 4.03 3.06
CA GLU A 106 13.21 4.82 4.10
C GLU A 106 13.72 6.28 4.10
N PRO A 107 12.93 7.25 4.59
CA PRO A 107 13.41 8.62 4.73
C PRO A 107 14.70 8.66 5.56
N GLN A 108 15.73 9.32 5.05
CA GLN A 108 16.96 9.57 5.80
C GLN A 108 16.75 10.66 6.84
N THR A 109 15.85 11.60 6.55
CA THR A 109 15.50 12.71 7.43
C THR A 109 14.00 12.81 7.64
N ILE A 110 13.53 12.51 8.85
CA ILE A 110 12.13 12.71 9.23
C ILE A 110 11.98 14.08 9.90
N LYS A 111 11.36 15.04 9.19
CA LYS A 111 11.05 16.38 9.70
C LYS A 111 9.57 16.68 9.57
N PHE A 112 9.01 17.31 10.60
CA PHE A 112 7.65 17.82 10.58
C PHE A 112 7.68 19.34 10.69
N ALA A 113 6.75 20.01 10.02
CA ALA A 113 6.51 21.45 10.15
C ALA A 113 5.02 21.71 10.42
N ASN A 114 4.72 22.82 11.09
CA ASN A 114 3.35 23.32 11.16
C ASN A 114 2.92 23.96 9.83
N ALA A 115 1.66 24.36 9.73
CA ALA A 115 1.12 25.01 8.53
C ALA A 115 1.93 26.25 8.07
N ILE A 116 2.50 27.03 9.01
CA ILE A 116 3.24 28.26 8.71
C ILE A 116 4.56 28.00 7.99
N HIS A 117 5.28 26.94 8.37
CA HIS A 117 6.58 26.58 7.80
C HIS A 117 6.51 25.40 6.82
N ASN A 118 5.30 25.05 6.38
CA ASN A 118 5.06 23.92 5.51
C ASN A 118 5.54 24.20 4.07
N LYS A 119 6.26 23.22 3.49
CA LYS A 119 6.68 23.23 2.08
C LYS A 119 5.80 22.34 1.19
N VAL A 120 4.87 21.59 1.76
CA VAL A 120 3.99 20.66 1.03
C VAL A 120 2.83 21.44 0.41
N PRO A 121 2.57 21.33 -0.90
CA PRO A 121 1.42 22.00 -1.51
C PRO A 121 0.10 21.54 -0.90
N GLU A 122 -0.80 22.47 -0.58
CA GLU A 122 -2.08 22.16 0.09
C GLU A 122 -3.03 21.30 -0.75
N SER A 123 -2.82 21.27 -2.07
CA SER A 123 -3.57 20.39 -2.98
C SER A 123 -3.11 18.92 -2.92
N PHE A 124 -2.03 18.60 -2.21
CA PHE A 124 -1.54 17.21 -2.12
C PHE A 124 -2.49 16.38 -1.27
N ILE A 125 -2.68 15.11 -1.65
CA ILE A 125 -3.41 14.17 -0.81
C ILE A 125 -2.51 13.74 0.34
N ILE A 126 -3.08 13.67 1.54
CA ILE A 126 -2.40 13.22 2.75
C ILE A 126 -3.11 11.99 3.33
N ILE A 127 -2.39 11.23 4.14
CA ILE A 127 -2.98 10.41 5.20
C ILE A 127 -2.89 11.23 6.49
N GLY A 128 -4.02 11.50 7.11
CA GLY A 128 -4.13 12.28 8.33
C GLY A 128 -4.46 11.38 9.52
N VAL A 129 -3.71 11.53 10.61
CA VAL A 129 -3.91 10.76 11.84
C VAL A 129 -4.03 11.72 13.02
N VAL A 130 -5.05 11.50 13.85
CA VAL A 130 -5.25 12.25 15.10
C VAL A 130 -5.22 11.28 16.27
N ASN A 131 -4.44 11.63 17.29
CA ASN A 131 -4.47 10.92 18.56
C ASN A 131 -4.19 11.91 19.70
N ASN A 132 -5.06 11.88 20.73
CA ASN A 132 -4.90 12.69 21.95
C ASN A 132 -4.60 14.18 21.69
N GLY A 133 -5.32 14.79 20.74
CA GLY A 133 -5.18 16.20 20.37
C GLY A 133 -3.99 16.53 19.46
N VAL A 134 -3.12 15.55 19.16
CA VAL A 134 -2.04 15.70 18.18
C VAL A 134 -2.51 15.22 16.82
N ALA A 135 -2.45 16.10 15.83
CA ALA A 135 -2.77 15.80 14.43
C ALA A 135 -1.48 15.79 13.59
N LYS A 136 -1.28 14.73 12.82
CA LYS A 136 -0.16 14.61 11.87
C LYS A 136 -0.67 14.30 10.47
N ALA A 137 -0.05 14.92 9.46
CA ALA A 137 -0.34 14.67 8.05
C ALA A 137 0.88 14.08 7.34
N TYR A 138 0.67 13.02 6.58
CA TYR A 138 1.68 12.29 5.82
C TYR A 138 1.35 12.38 4.33
N PRO A 139 2.05 13.21 3.53
CA PRO A 139 1.76 13.35 2.11
C PRO A 139 1.91 12.04 1.36
N LEU A 140 0.88 11.72 0.56
CA LEU A 140 0.78 10.48 -0.20
C LEU A 140 1.92 10.37 -1.21
N VAL A 141 2.40 11.48 -1.77
CA VAL A 141 3.57 11.50 -2.66
C VAL A 141 4.82 10.92 -1.98
N TYR A 142 5.03 11.21 -0.69
CA TYR A 142 6.19 10.70 0.06
C TYR A 142 5.98 9.23 0.43
N LEU A 143 4.79 8.90 0.94
CA LEU A 143 4.41 7.52 1.22
C LEU A 143 4.38 6.66 -0.05
N GLY A 144 4.13 7.24 -1.21
CA GLY A 144 4.09 6.55 -2.49
C GLY A 144 5.47 6.06 -2.93
N TYR A 145 6.52 6.80 -2.58
CA TYR A 145 7.90 6.36 -2.77
C TYR A 145 8.34 5.43 -1.64
N HIS A 146 8.24 5.86 -0.38
CA HIS A 146 8.77 5.10 0.77
C HIS A 146 7.94 3.87 1.14
N HIS A 147 6.69 3.78 0.66
CA HIS A 147 5.67 2.79 1.00
C HIS A 147 5.25 2.70 2.48
N LYS A 148 6.09 3.12 3.42
CA LYS A 148 5.79 3.18 4.84
C LYS A 148 6.56 4.29 5.56
N VAL A 149 5.99 4.77 6.65
CA VAL A 149 6.66 5.56 7.69
C VAL A 149 6.20 5.03 9.05
N GLN A 150 7.14 4.78 9.95
CA GLN A 150 6.85 4.51 11.35
C GLN A 150 7.11 5.76 12.18
N ASP A 151 6.11 6.16 12.95
CA ASP A 151 6.13 7.41 13.72
C ASP A 151 5.35 7.23 15.04
N ASN A 152 5.26 8.28 15.84
CA ASN A 152 4.31 8.42 16.94
C ASN A 152 3.41 9.64 16.67
N VAL A 153 2.10 9.46 16.80
CA VAL A 153 1.12 10.55 16.82
C VAL A 153 0.66 10.71 18.25
N GLY A 154 1.05 11.81 18.90
CA GLY A 154 0.94 11.89 20.36
C GLY A 154 1.75 10.77 21.01
N ASN A 155 1.08 9.91 21.80
CA ASN A 155 1.67 8.74 22.43
C ASN A 155 1.38 7.42 21.68
N GLU A 156 0.61 7.45 20.59
CA GLU A 156 0.26 6.25 19.81
C GLU A 156 1.33 5.97 18.73
N PRO A 157 2.02 4.83 18.78
CA PRO A 157 2.88 4.40 17.69
C PRO A 157 2.05 4.08 16.45
N VAL A 158 2.47 4.57 15.28
CA VAL A 158 1.77 4.35 14.02
C VAL A 158 2.71 3.79 12.96
N LEU A 159 2.16 2.91 12.12
CA LEU A 159 2.74 2.45 10.86
C LEU A 159 1.83 2.95 9.75
N VAL A 160 2.21 4.08 9.15
CA VAL A 160 1.49 4.69 8.03
C VAL A 160 2.03 4.07 6.76
N THR A 161 1.17 3.55 5.90
CA THR A 161 1.58 2.82 4.69
C THR A 161 0.79 3.27 3.48
N TYR A 162 1.41 3.17 2.31
CA TYR A 162 0.75 3.40 1.05
C TYR A 162 1.29 2.47 -0.04
N CYS A 163 0.40 1.76 -0.73
CA CYS A 163 0.77 0.90 -1.86
C CYS A 163 0.36 1.54 -3.19
N THR A 164 1.33 1.98 -3.99
CA THR A 164 1.09 2.59 -5.32
C THR A 164 0.51 1.62 -6.35
N MET A 165 0.70 0.31 -6.17
CA MET A 165 0.10 -0.71 -7.05
C MET A 165 -1.37 -1.01 -6.73
N CYS A 166 -1.81 -0.67 -5.51
CA CYS A 166 -3.18 -0.85 -5.04
C CYS A 166 -3.94 0.49 -4.93
N ARG A 167 -3.23 1.62 -4.94
CA ARG A 167 -3.74 2.94 -4.56
C ARG A 167 -4.25 2.98 -3.11
N THR A 168 -3.68 2.17 -2.23
CA THR A 168 -4.26 1.87 -0.91
C THR A 168 -3.41 2.43 0.21
N GLY A 169 -3.94 3.43 0.93
CA GLY A 169 -3.40 3.89 2.21
C GLY A 169 -3.94 3.07 3.36
N ARG A 170 -3.11 2.81 4.38
CA ARG A 170 -3.50 2.16 5.65
C ARG A 170 -2.66 2.66 6.81
N VAL A 171 -3.25 2.74 8.00
CA VAL A 171 -2.54 3.08 9.24
C VAL A 171 -2.77 1.95 10.25
N TYR A 172 -1.69 1.32 10.66
CA TYR A 172 -1.72 0.23 11.65
C TYR A 172 -0.99 0.62 12.92
N SER A 173 -1.36 0.00 14.04
CA SER A 173 -0.50 -0.04 15.21
C SER A 173 0.67 -0.99 14.92
N PRO A 174 1.93 -0.57 15.08
CA PRO A 174 3.08 -1.46 14.99
C PRO A 174 3.27 -2.29 16.27
N ILE A 175 2.36 -2.21 17.24
CA ILE A 175 2.39 -3.03 18.45
C ILE A 175 1.82 -4.40 18.15
N VAL A 176 2.66 -5.43 18.16
CA VAL A 176 2.27 -6.83 17.97
C VAL A 176 2.65 -7.61 19.22
N ASN A 177 1.66 -8.27 19.84
CA ASN A 177 1.80 -8.98 21.12
C ASN A 177 2.45 -8.12 22.22
N GLY A 178 2.04 -6.85 22.32
CA GLY A 178 2.51 -5.91 23.34
C GLY A 178 3.91 -5.32 23.09
N LYS A 179 4.57 -5.65 21.96
CA LYS A 179 5.87 -5.09 21.60
C LYS A 179 5.78 -4.29 20.30
N ARG A 180 6.42 -3.11 20.27
CA ARG A 180 6.60 -2.33 19.05
C ARG A 180 7.54 -3.07 18.10
N GLN A 181 7.05 -3.38 16.91
CA GLN A 181 7.80 -4.03 15.85
C GLN A 181 8.40 -2.99 14.90
N ASN A 182 9.53 -3.37 14.30
CA ASN A 182 10.05 -2.67 13.13
C ASN A 182 9.63 -3.44 11.87
N PHE A 183 8.98 -2.75 10.95
CA PHE A 183 8.53 -3.33 9.70
C PHE A 183 9.51 -3.00 8.58
N ARG A 184 9.76 -3.94 7.68
CA ARG A 184 10.51 -3.71 6.43
C ARG A 184 9.67 -4.03 5.21
N LEU A 185 10.06 -3.51 4.05
CA LEU A 185 9.45 -3.91 2.78
C LEU A 185 10.06 -5.23 2.31
N VAL A 186 9.22 -6.11 1.77
CA VAL A 186 9.67 -7.40 1.21
C VAL A 186 9.56 -7.41 -0.31
N GLY A 187 8.44 -6.93 -0.82
CA GLY A 187 8.06 -7.00 -2.22
C GLY A 187 6.55 -6.93 -2.34
N ALA A 188 5.97 -7.61 -3.32
CA ALA A 188 4.54 -7.65 -3.53
C ALA A 188 4.02 -9.02 -3.97
N ARG A 189 2.78 -9.30 -3.57
CA ARG A 189 1.96 -10.43 -4.08
C ARG A 189 0.55 -9.93 -4.33
N HIS A 190 -0.08 -10.44 -5.39
CA HIS A 190 -1.39 -9.95 -5.83
C HIS A 190 -1.41 -8.44 -6.03
N TYR A 191 -0.26 -7.88 -6.45
CA TYR A 191 0.00 -6.45 -6.62
C TYR A 191 -0.18 -5.62 -5.35
N ASN A 192 -0.18 -6.26 -4.18
CA ASN A 192 -0.18 -5.60 -2.89
C ASN A 192 1.19 -5.69 -2.25
N ALA A 193 1.64 -4.59 -1.65
CA ALA A 193 2.87 -4.53 -0.89
C ALA A 193 2.81 -5.53 0.28
N ILE A 194 3.92 -6.23 0.47
CA ILE A 194 4.15 -7.09 1.63
C ILE A 194 5.13 -6.40 2.55
N ILE A 195 4.73 -6.27 3.80
CA ILE A 195 5.57 -5.78 4.89
C ILE A 195 5.94 -6.95 5.81
N GLU A 196 7.17 -6.98 6.30
CA GLU A 196 7.64 -7.96 7.27
C GLU A 196 7.86 -7.30 8.63
N ASP A 197 7.26 -7.85 9.67
CA ASP A 197 7.70 -7.65 11.05
C ASP A 197 9.08 -8.32 11.23
N GLN A 198 10.12 -7.52 11.47
CA GLN A 198 11.49 -7.99 11.54
C GLN A 198 11.78 -8.93 12.71
N ASP A 199 11.01 -8.88 13.81
CA ASP A 199 11.23 -9.74 14.97
C ASP A 199 10.59 -11.11 14.77
N THR A 200 9.32 -11.14 14.35
CA THR A 200 8.60 -12.42 14.17
C THR A 200 8.81 -13.06 12.81
N LYS A 201 9.39 -12.31 11.86
CA LYS A 201 9.51 -12.67 10.45
C LYS A 201 8.16 -13.00 9.81
N THR A 202 7.08 -12.40 10.32
CA THR A 202 5.75 -12.56 9.75
C THR A 202 5.57 -11.57 8.61
N TRP A 203 5.05 -12.04 7.48
CA TRP A 203 4.70 -11.20 6.33
C TRP A 203 3.22 -10.88 6.36
N TRP A 204 2.91 -9.61 6.17
CA TRP A 204 1.57 -9.05 6.24
C TRP A 204 1.20 -8.41 4.91
N TYR A 205 -0.04 -8.61 4.46
CA TYR A 205 -0.58 -7.86 3.32
C TYR A 205 -0.86 -6.43 3.76
N GLN A 206 -0.24 -5.44 3.12
CA GLN A 206 -0.42 -4.04 3.47
C GLN A 206 -1.88 -3.58 3.34
N ALA A 207 -2.66 -4.07 2.36
CA ALA A 207 -4.02 -3.59 2.16
C ALA A 207 -5.03 -4.05 3.23
N THR A 208 -4.70 -5.10 3.97
CA THR A 208 -5.61 -5.66 4.97
C THR A 208 -5.00 -5.75 6.35
N GLY A 209 -3.68 -5.76 6.49
CA GLY A 209 -3.04 -6.03 7.77
C GLY A 209 -3.13 -7.50 8.18
N ASN A 210 -3.55 -8.41 7.29
CA ASN A 210 -3.58 -9.85 7.56
C ASN A 210 -2.17 -10.45 7.50
N ALA A 211 -1.81 -11.25 8.50
CA ALA A 211 -0.60 -12.07 8.51
C ALA A 211 -0.78 -13.23 7.53
N ALA A 212 -0.13 -13.13 6.38
CA ALA A 212 -0.25 -14.12 5.33
C ALA A 212 0.56 -15.40 5.61
N VAL A 213 1.78 -15.22 6.11
CA VAL A 213 2.76 -16.29 6.37
C VAL A 213 3.70 -15.90 7.51
N GLY A 214 4.29 -16.90 8.16
CA GLY A 214 5.18 -16.72 9.31
C GLY A 214 4.53 -17.08 10.63
N LYS A 215 5.16 -16.67 11.75
CA LYS A 215 4.80 -17.13 13.09
C LYS A 215 3.37 -16.74 13.49
N LEU A 216 2.89 -15.60 13.01
CA LEU A 216 1.59 -15.05 13.38
C LEU A 216 0.55 -15.21 12.28
N LYS A 217 0.74 -16.15 11.34
CA LYS A 217 -0.21 -16.39 10.24
C LYS A 217 -1.65 -16.50 10.75
N GLY A 218 -2.55 -15.75 10.12
CA GLY A 218 -3.98 -15.67 10.48
C GLY A 218 -4.33 -14.54 11.46
N ASN A 219 -3.34 -13.91 12.11
CA ASN A 219 -3.55 -12.70 12.88
C ASN A 219 -3.77 -11.48 11.97
N HIS A 220 -4.21 -10.38 12.56
CA HIS A 220 -4.44 -9.10 11.90
C HIS A 220 -3.77 -7.96 12.69
N LEU A 221 -3.14 -7.02 11.99
CA LEU A 221 -2.62 -5.78 12.59
C LEU A 221 -3.79 -4.89 13.03
N GLN A 222 -3.73 -4.30 14.21
CA GLN A 222 -4.77 -3.36 14.61
C GLN A 222 -4.74 -2.13 13.70
N GLU A 223 -5.82 -1.90 12.94
CA GLU A 223 -5.98 -0.68 12.16
C GLU A 223 -6.35 0.49 13.08
N LEU A 224 -5.72 1.63 12.84
CA LEU A 224 -5.97 2.87 13.58
C LEU A 224 -6.79 3.83 12.71
N PRO A 225 -7.71 4.63 13.29
CA PRO A 225 -8.48 5.60 12.52
C PRO A 225 -7.58 6.61 11.81
N TYR A 226 -7.87 6.86 10.54
CA TYR A 226 -7.20 7.87 9.74
C TYR A 226 -8.16 8.44 8.68
N GLU A 227 -7.82 9.60 8.13
CA GLU A 227 -8.51 10.11 6.94
C GLU A 227 -7.55 10.29 5.78
N GLN A 228 -8.11 10.27 4.58
CA GLN A 228 -7.40 10.66 3.37
C GLN A 228 -8.14 11.84 2.76
N SER A 229 -7.45 12.96 2.66
CA SER A 229 -8.00 14.24 2.22
C SER A 229 -6.95 15.01 1.45
N THR A 230 -7.32 16.14 0.85
CA THR A 230 -6.33 17.16 0.54
C THR A 230 -5.75 17.75 1.82
N LEU A 231 -4.52 18.25 1.75
CA LEU A 231 -3.89 18.94 2.87
C LEU A 231 -4.66 20.22 3.25
N SER A 232 -5.27 20.91 2.27
CA SER A 232 -6.15 22.06 2.52
C SER A 232 -7.31 21.70 3.43
N ALA A 233 -8.15 20.72 3.05
CA ALA A 233 -9.29 20.27 3.85
C ALA A 233 -8.85 19.76 5.23
N TRP A 234 -7.72 19.07 5.31
CA TRP A 234 -7.15 18.63 6.59
C TRP A 234 -6.79 19.81 7.50
N LEU A 235 -6.19 20.87 6.97
CA LEU A 235 -5.73 22.02 7.76
C LEU A 235 -6.87 22.94 8.18
N GLU A 236 -7.96 23.02 7.42
CA GLU A 236 -9.18 23.71 7.85
C GLU A 236 -9.72 23.11 9.15
N LYS A 237 -9.66 21.77 9.26
CA LYS A 237 -10.08 21.02 10.43
C LYS A 237 -9.03 20.97 11.55
N HIS A 238 -7.76 20.85 11.17
CA HIS A 238 -6.64 20.65 12.08
C HIS A 238 -5.50 21.66 11.82
N PRO A 239 -5.71 22.95 12.10
CA PRO A 239 -4.74 24.01 11.77
C PRO A 239 -3.41 23.88 12.53
N GLY A 240 -3.41 23.23 13.70
CA GLY A 240 -2.22 22.95 14.51
C GLY A 240 -1.43 21.70 14.08
N SER A 241 -1.75 21.11 12.91
CA SER A 241 -1.14 19.86 12.48
C SER A 241 0.36 19.95 12.24
N LEU A 242 1.04 18.83 12.48
CA LEU A 242 2.41 18.60 12.05
C LEU A 242 2.42 17.84 10.72
N ILE A 243 3.00 18.42 9.69
CA ILE A 243 3.02 17.90 8.33
C ILE A 243 4.41 17.36 8.03
N LEU A 244 4.50 16.09 7.60
CA LEU A 244 5.76 15.49 7.16
C LEU A 244 6.31 16.28 5.97
N GLN A 245 7.55 16.75 6.08
CA GLN A 245 8.23 17.56 5.08
C GLN A 245 9.02 16.67 4.11
N PRO A 246 9.28 17.15 2.87
CA PRO A 246 10.06 16.38 1.91
C PRO A 246 11.49 16.16 2.42
N ASP A 247 11.97 14.93 2.29
CA ASP A 247 13.39 14.62 2.42
C ASP A 247 14.14 15.06 1.15
N GLU A 248 15.18 15.88 1.33
CA GLU A 248 15.94 16.48 0.23
C GLU A 248 16.68 15.44 -0.62
N HIS A 249 16.92 14.24 -0.08
CA HIS A 249 17.58 13.14 -0.80
C HIS A 249 16.69 12.51 -1.89
N TYR A 250 15.37 12.66 -1.81
CA TYR A 250 14.39 11.95 -2.65
C TYR A 250 13.47 12.89 -3.45
N LEU A 251 13.87 14.15 -3.65
CA LEU A 251 13.04 15.15 -4.33
C LEU A 251 12.66 14.74 -5.76
N ASN A 252 13.56 14.07 -6.49
CA ASN A 252 13.28 13.60 -7.84
C ASN A 252 12.18 12.51 -7.82
N ASP A 253 12.28 11.55 -6.91
CA ASP A 253 11.29 10.48 -6.77
C ASP A 253 9.90 11.03 -6.38
N TYR A 254 9.87 12.03 -5.50
CA TYR A 254 8.62 12.71 -5.16
C TYR A 254 8.03 13.48 -6.36
N ASN A 255 8.89 14.13 -7.15
CA ASN A 255 8.46 14.86 -8.34
C ASN A 255 7.85 13.93 -9.40
N ASP A 256 8.35 12.70 -9.53
CA ASP A 256 7.80 11.69 -10.44
C ASP A 256 6.40 11.22 -10.01
N LEU A 257 6.10 11.28 -8.71
CA LEU A 257 4.81 10.86 -8.13
C LEU A 257 3.79 11.99 -7.94
N LYS A 258 4.13 13.26 -8.18
CA LYS A 258 3.27 14.43 -7.87
C LYS A 258 1.86 14.42 -8.49
N ASN A 259 1.65 13.64 -9.55
CA ASN A 259 0.37 13.53 -10.27
C ASN A 259 -0.29 12.14 -10.14
N TYR A 260 0.37 11.19 -9.47
CA TYR A 260 -0.03 9.79 -9.42
C TYR A 260 -1.45 9.61 -8.81
N ASP A 261 -1.78 10.42 -7.82
CA ASP A 261 -2.97 10.32 -6.98
C ASP A 261 -4.12 11.25 -7.42
N ARG A 262 -3.90 12.06 -8.47
CA ARG A 262 -4.83 13.05 -9.00
C ARG A 262 -5.48 12.66 -10.31
N LEU A 263 -4.75 11.91 -11.14
CA LEU A 263 -5.22 11.48 -12.45
C LEU A 263 -5.57 9.99 -12.41
N GLN A 264 -6.86 9.68 -12.57
CA GLN A 264 -7.28 8.30 -12.75
C GLN A 264 -6.66 7.75 -14.05
N ALA A 265 -6.10 6.55 -13.97
CA ALA A 265 -5.59 5.87 -15.16
C ALA A 265 -6.73 5.65 -16.15
N VAL A 266 -6.57 6.18 -17.36
CA VAL A 266 -7.49 5.97 -18.47
C VAL A 266 -7.12 4.66 -19.15
N ASP A 267 -8.07 3.74 -19.29
CA ASP A 267 -7.84 2.53 -20.10
C ASP A 267 -7.64 2.93 -21.57
N ARG A 268 -6.59 2.38 -22.18
CA ARG A 268 -6.29 2.58 -23.61
C ARG A 268 -6.75 1.40 -24.46
N ASP A 269 -7.37 0.38 -23.86
CA ASP A 269 -7.93 -0.75 -24.57
C ASP A 269 -9.22 -0.36 -25.30
N SER A 270 -9.10 -0.24 -26.62
CA SER A 270 -10.19 0.07 -27.56
C SER A 270 -11.31 -0.98 -27.56
N THR A 271 -11.10 -2.17 -26.98
CA THR A 271 -12.09 -3.26 -26.96
C THR A 271 -13.12 -3.12 -25.85
N ILE A 272 -12.91 -2.22 -24.89
CA ILE A 272 -13.88 -1.91 -23.83
C ILE A 272 -15.07 -1.18 -24.45
N LYS A 273 -16.12 -1.95 -24.75
CA LYS A 273 -17.35 -1.47 -25.40
C LYS A 273 -18.13 -0.47 -24.55
N ASN A 274 -18.00 -0.54 -23.22
CA ASN A 274 -18.69 0.35 -22.28
C ASN A 274 -17.70 1.10 -21.40
N LYS A 275 -17.64 2.43 -21.56
CA LYS A 275 -16.79 3.34 -20.78
C LYS A 275 -17.07 3.28 -19.27
N ASP A 276 -18.24 2.82 -18.84
CA ASP A 276 -18.60 2.65 -17.43
C ASP A 276 -18.08 1.33 -16.83
N THR A 277 -17.47 0.44 -17.62
CA THR A 277 -16.87 -0.79 -17.09
C THR A 277 -15.69 -0.46 -16.18
N LEU A 278 -15.67 -1.02 -14.97
CA LEU A 278 -14.48 -0.94 -14.12
C LEU A 278 -13.37 -1.80 -14.72
N ILE A 279 -12.23 -1.17 -14.92
CA ILE A 279 -10.99 -1.81 -15.33
C ILE A 279 -10.14 -2.11 -14.09
N ARG A 280 -9.02 -2.81 -14.29
CA ARG A 280 -8.12 -3.22 -13.20
C ARG A 280 -7.76 -2.03 -12.28
N LYS A 281 -7.37 -0.88 -12.86
CA LYS A 281 -6.96 0.34 -12.14
C LYS A 281 -8.05 1.42 -12.00
N SER A 282 -9.33 1.07 -12.17
CA SER A 282 -10.41 2.01 -11.82
C SER A 282 -10.40 2.28 -10.33
N TRP A 283 -10.64 3.53 -9.94
CA TRP A 283 -10.71 3.92 -8.54
C TRP A 283 -12.07 3.55 -7.98
N VAL A 284 -12.08 2.98 -6.79
CA VAL A 284 -13.28 2.73 -5.99
C VAL A 284 -13.09 3.30 -4.61
N LEU A 285 -14.19 3.69 -3.99
CA LEU A 285 -14.24 3.94 -2.56
C LEU A 285 -14.85 2.71 -1.89
N GLY A 286 -14.08 2.03 -1.05
CA GLY A 286 -14.48 0.85 -0.30
C GLY A 286 -14.86 1.19 1.13
N VAL A 287 -15.89 0.53 1.65
CA VAL A 287 -16.26 0.54 3.07
C VAL A 287 -16.50 -0.88 3.55
N ILE A 288 -16.26 -1.15 4.83
CA ILE A 288 -16.57 -2.44 5.45
C ILE A 288 -17.49 -2.18 6.63
N VAL A 289 -18.76 -2.58 6.50
CA VAL A 289 -19.80 -2.31 7.50
C VAL A 289 -20.32 -3.63 8.05
N ASN A 290 -20.12 -3.86 9.35
CA ASN A 290 -20.49 -5.11 10.03
C ASN A 290 -20.00 -6.36 9.27
N GLY A 291 -18.74 -6.34 8.85
CA GLY A 291 -18.10 -7.43 8.09
C GLY A 291 -18.47 -7.53 6.61
N GLN A 292 -19.42 -6.72 6.11
CA GLN A 292 -19.80 -6.70 4.70
C GLN A 292 -19.02 -5.60 3.95
N PRO A 293 -18.08 -5.96 3.06
CA PRO A 293 -17.45 -4.99 2.18
C PRO A 293 -18.43 -4.51 1.11
N LYS A 294 -18.36 -3.22 0.78
CA LYS A 294 -19.02 -2.61 -0.38
C LYS A 294 -18.09 -1.61 -1.05
N ALA A 295 -18.13 -1.54 -2.38
CA ALA A 295 -17.38 -0.59 -3.18
C ALA A 295 -18.31 0.32 -4.01
N TYR A 296 -17.92 1.59 -4.09
CA TYR A 296 -18.54 2.62 -4.92
C TYR A 296 -17.58 3.01 -6.04
N ASP A 297 -18.06 3.05 -7.28
CA ASP A 297 -17.28 3.58 -8.40
C ASP A 297 -16.98 5.07 -8.17
N TRP A 298 -15.68 5.42 -8.10
CA TRP A 298 -15.25 6.79 -7.89
C TRP A 298 -15.79 7.76 -8.93
N ARG A 299 -15.95 7.34 -10.19
CA ARG A 299 -16.45 8.22 -11.27
C ARG A 299 -17.91 8.60 -11.05
N LYS A 300 -18.71 7.65 -10.57
CA LYS A 300 -20.11 7.90 -10.21
C LYS A 300 -20.21 8.78 -8.97
N LEU A 301 -19.40 8.49 -7.96
CA LEU A 301 -19.35 9.29 -6.74
C LEU A 301 -18.87 10.71 -7.03
N PHE A 302 -17.85 10.90 -7.87
CA PHE A 302 -17.38 12.20 -8.33
C PHE A 302 -18.50 13.00 -9.03
N LYS A 303 -19.29 12.36 -9.90
CA LYS A 303 -20.40 13.02 -10.61
C LYS A 303 -21.56 13.39 -9.69
N LYS A 304 -21.91 12.53 -8.73
CA LYS A 304 -23.04 12.75 -7.80
C LYS A 304 -22.67 13.56 -6.56
N ARG A 305 -21.38 13.55 -6.19
CA ARG A 305 -20.78 14.06 -4.94
C ARG A 305 -21.25 13.41 -3.65
N PHE A 306 -22.45 12.85 -3.59
CA PHE A 306 -22.93 12.12 -2.42
C PHE A 306 -23.81 10.93 -2.82
N ILE A 307 -23.92 9.96 -1.91
CA ILE A 307 -24.77 8.76 -2.03
C ILE A 307 -25.34 8.47 -0.64
N ASN A 308 -26.67 8.42 -0.52
CA ASN A 308 -27.35 7.76 0.60
C ASN A 308 -27.52 6.28 0.26
N ASP A 309 -27.13 5.42 1.19
CA ASP A 309 -27.13 3.97 0.97
C ASP A 309 -27.40 3.22 2.28
N GLN A 310 -27.54 1.91 2.18
CA GLN A 310 -27.64 1.02 3.33
C GLN A 310 -26.78 -0.23 3.10
N VAL A 311 -25.90 -0.52 4.04
CA VAL A 311 -25.05 -1.73 4.00
C VAL A 311 -25.29 -2.54 5.26
N ASN A 312 -25.70 -3.80 5.09
CA ASN A 312 -26.02 -4.71 6.19
C ASN A 312 -26.94 -4.07 7.26
N LYS A 313 -28.04 -3.44 6.79
CA LYS A 313 -29.05 -2.70 7.58
C LYS A 313 -28.54 -1.45 8.31
N ARG A 314 -27.31 -1.00 8.04
CA ARG A 314 -26.78 0.25 8.58
C ARG A 314 -26.91 1.37 7.55
N PRO A 315 -27.66 2.45 7.84
CA PRO A 315 -27.73 3.65 7.02
C PRO A 315 -26.35 4.28 6.86
N LEU A 316 -26.03 4.68 5.64
CA LEU A 316 -24.71 5.18 5.25
C LEU A 316 -24.87 6.42 4.37
N LEU A 317 -24.10 7.46 4.71
CA LEU A 317 -23.80 8.57 3.81
C LEU A 317 -22.36 8.40 3.30
N VAL A 318 -22.18 8.41 1.98
CA VAL A 318 -20.88 8.51 1.34
C VAL A 318 -20.83 9.83 0.57
N ALA A 319 -19.78 10.62 0.75
CA ALA A 319 -19.67 11.93 0.12
C ALA A 319 -18.23 12.29 -0.28
N ILE A 320 -18.10 13.21 -1.24
CA ILE A 320 -16.85 13.85 -1.65
C ILE A 320 -17.05 15.38 -1.54
N GLU A 321 -16.04 16.06 -0.99
CA GLU A 321 -16.00 17.51 -0.89
C GLU A 321 -15.81 18.20 -2.26
N ASP A 322 -15.85 19.54 -2.27
CA ASP A 322 -15.72 20.33 -3.52
C ASP A 322 -14.32 20.19 -4.17
N ASP A 323 -13.30 19.85 -3.39
CA ASP A 323 -11.95 19.54 -3.89
C ASP A 323 -11.89 18.25 -4.74
N SER A 324 -12.99 17.50 -4.76
CA SER A 324 -13.19 16.26 -5.50
C SER A 324 -12.23 15.11 -5.16
N LEU A 325 -11.47 15.22 -4.06
CA LEU A 325 -10.46 14.26 -3.63
C LEU A 325 -10.65 13.82 -2.17
N THR A 326 -11.15 14.71 -1.33
CA THR A 326 -11.50 14.42 0.07
C THR A 326 -12.84 13.72 0.12
N TYR A 327 -12.88 12.57 0.80
CA TYR A 327 -14.05 11.72 0.88
C TYR A 327 -14.40 11.36 2.31
N HIS A 328 -15.68 11.09 2.53
CA HIS A 328 -16.23 10.70 3.82
C HIS A 328 -17.20 9.55 3.69
N ALA A 329 -17.26 8.73 4.73
CA ALA A 329 -18.32 7.76 4.95
C ALA A 329 -18.81 7.89 6.39
N PHE A 330 -20.12 7.99 6.58
CA PHE A 330 -20.74 8.20 7.87
C PHE A 330 -21.89 7.22 8.11
N ASN A 331 -22.00 6.73 9.33
CA ASN A 331 -23.24 6.15 9.82
C ASN A 331 -24.29 7.27 9.91
N SER A 332 -25.29 7.26 9.03
CA SER A 332 -26.31 8.32 8.99
C SER A 332 -27.42 8.15 10.03
N THR A 333 -27.18 7.39 11.10
CA THR A 333 -28.15 7.19 12.18
C THR A 333 -27.90 8.15 13.33
N VAL A 334 -28.90 8.94 13.71
CA VAL A 334 -28.83 9.88 14.84
C VAL A 334 -30.04 9.66 15.73
N ASN A 335 -29.82 9.53 17.04
CA ASN A 335 -30.89 9.28 18.03
C ASN A 335 -31.82 8.11 17.63
N GLY A 336 -31.26 7.05 17.05
CA GLY A 336 -31.98 5.85 16.62
C GLY A 336 -32.77 5.99 15.31
N LYS A 337 -32.70 7.13 14.62
CA LYS A 337 -33.34 7.35 13.32
C LYS A 337 -32.32 7.44 12.21
N ALA A 338 -32.59 6.77 11.09
CA ALA A 338 -31.83 6.94 9.85
C ALA A 338 -32.14 8.32 9.26
N LEU A 339 -31.10 9.03 8.85
CA LEU A 339 -31.19 10.30 8.13
C LEU A 339 -30.81 10.11 6.67
N HIS A 340 -31.45 10.89 5.79
CA HIS A 340 -31.12 10.98 4.38
C HIS A 340 -30.63 12.38 4.06
N PHE A 341 -29.50 12.46 3.36
CA PHE A 341 -28.85 13.72 3.10
C PHE A 341 -29.09 14.22 1.69
N LYS A 342 -29.04 15.54 1.54
CA LYS A 342 -28.97 16.23 0.26
C LYS A 342 -27.80 17.22 0.31
N LEU A 343 -27.16 17.39 -0.83
CA LEU A 343 -26.16 18.43 -1.06
C LEU A 343 -26.78 19.44 -2.02
N ASP A 344 -26.83 20.71 -1.64
CA ASP A 344 -27.33 21.76 -2.53
C ASP A 344 -26.23 22.28 -3.47
N THR A 345 -26.60 23.23 -4.33
CA THR A 345 -25.67 23.82 -5.31
C THR A 345 -24.56 24.66 -4.68
N ALA A 346 -24.70 25.05 -3.41
CA ALA A 346 -23.68 25.78 -2.65
C ALA A 346 -22.76 24.84 -1.85
N GLY A 347 -22.95 23.52 -1.95
CA GLY A 347 -22.17 22.53 -1.21
C GLY A 347 -22.64 22.33 0.23
N MET A 348 -23.81 22.85 0.62
CA MET A 348 -24.33 22.72 1.98
C MET A 348 -24.99 21.35 2.16
N LEU A 349 -24.46 20.56 3.10
CA LEU A 349 -24.98 19.24 3.46
C LEU A 349 -26.13 19.39 4.46
N THR A 350 -27.31 18.88 4.11
CA THR A 350 -28.50 18.92 4.97
C THR A 350 -29.21 17.58 5.02
N ASP A 351 -29.81 17.23 6.17
CA ASP A 351 -30.69 16.06 6.24
C ASP A 351 -32.14 16.40 5.83
N GLN A 352 -32.86 15.41 5.30
CA GLN A 352 -34.22 15.57 4.79
C GLN A 352 -35.27 15.53 5.90
N GLU A 353 -34.98 14.84 7.00
CA GLU A 353 -35.91 14.60 8.10
C GLU A 353 -36.12 15.82 9.00
N THR A 354 -35.07 16.61 9.21
CA THR A 354 -35.04 17.72 10.17
C THR A 354 -34.52 19.03 9.58
N ALA A 355 -34.00 19.00 8.34
CA ALA A 355 -33.39 20.14 7.68
C ALA A 355 -32.22 20.76 8.47
N SER A 356 -31.53 19.96 9.30
CA SER A 356 -30.33 20.40 10.00
C SER A 356 -29.17 20.50 9.01
N ILE A 357 -28.24 21.42 9.28
CA ILE A 357 -27.05 21.66 8.44
C ILE A 357 -25.86 20.98 9.10
N TRP A 358 -25.05 20.30 8.29
CA TRP A 358 -23.95 19.46 8.73
C TRP A 358 -22.63 19.90 8.09
N ASP A 359 -21.55 19.85 8.85
CA ASP A 359 -20.19 20.03 8.32
C ASP A 359 -19.57 18.69 7.85
N TRP A 360 -18.39 18.76 7.24
CA TRP A 360 -17.65 17.59 6.76
C TRP A 360 -17.00 16.76 7.87
N ASP A 361 -17.15 17.16 9.14
CA ASP A 361 -16.86 16.34 10.31
C ASP A 361 -18.05 15.56 10.82
N GLY A 362 -19.19 15.72 10.16
CA GLY A 362 -20.45 15.10 10.53
C GLY A 362 -21.07 15.76 11.76
N LEU A 363 -20.68 16.99 12.13
CA LEU A 363 -21.32 17.75 13.20
C LEU A 363 -22.48 18.57 12.61
N ALA A 364 -23.65 18.48 13.23
CA ALA A 364 -24.76 19.37 12.93
C ALA A 364 -24.46 20.77 13.49
N THR A 365 -24.23 21.73 12.62
CA THR A 365 -23.87 23.12 12.98
C THR A 365 -25.09 24.00 13.23
N SER A 366 -26.24 23.65 12.64
CA SER A 366 -27.50 24.37 12.76
C SER A 366 -28.72 23.45 12.61
N GLY A 367 -29.90 23.92 12.98
CA GLY A 367 -31.16 23.19 12.90
C GLY A 367 -31.49 22.38 14.15
N TYR A 368 -32.48 21.49 14.03
CA TYR A 368 -33.03 20.71 15.14
C TYR A 368 -31.99 19.79 15.81
N LEU A 369 -31.07 19.23 15.02
CA LEU A 369 -30.05 18.30 15.50
C LEU A 369 -28.74 19.00 15.87
N LYS A 370 -28.71 20.34 15.99
CA LYS A 370 -27.49 21.09 16.30
C LYS A 370 -26.73 20.49 17.49
N GLY A 371 -25.43 20.23 17.29
CA GLY A 371 -24.55 19.62 18.28
C GLY A 371 -24.50 18.08 18.22
N CYS A 372 -25.42 17.42 17.51
CA CYS A 372 -25.30 15.99 17.21
C CYS A 372 -24.17 15.72 16.21
N LYS A 373 -23.55 14.55 16.30
CA LYS A 373 -22.44 14.14 15.43
C LYS A 373 -22.69 12.77 14.82
N LEU A 374 -22.37 12.61 13.53
CA LEU A 374 -22.37 11.34 12.82
C LEU A 374 -21.11 10.53 13.16
N ASP A 375 -21.27 9.21 13.29
CA ASP A 375 -20.11 8.33 13.44
C ASP A 375 -19.39 8.17 12.10
N LYS A 376 -18.09 8.44 12.05
CA LYS A 376 -17.26 8.13 10.88
C LYS A 376 -17.18 6.61 10.68
N ILE A 377 -17.30 6.18 9.43
CA ILE A 377 -17.00 4.84 8.97
C ILE A 377 -15.68 4.93 8.20
N GLN A 378 -14.69 4.10 8.57
CA GLN A 378 -13.44 4.06 7.83
C GLN A 378 -13.71 3.67 6.37
N ALA A 379 -13.25 4.51 5.46
CA ALA A 379 -13.36 4.31 4.03
C ALA A 379 -11.97 4.27 3.38
N TYR A 380 -11.91 3.62 2.23
CA TYR A 380 -10.66 3.26 1.58
C TYR A 380 -10.74 3.57 0.08
N GLN A 381 -9.98 4.55 -0.40
CA GLN A 381 -9.86 4.75 -1.84
C GLN A 381 -8.82 3.78 -2.38
N GLU A 382 -9.18 2.94 -3.35
CA GLU A 382 -8.32 1.87 -3.89
C GLU A 382 -8.54 1.65 -5.38
N TYR A 383 -7.62 0.93 -6.02
CA TYR A 383 -7.88 0.30 -7.31
C TYR A 383 -8.82 -0.89 -7.17
N TRP A 384 -9.74 -1.02 -8.12
CA TRP A 384 -10.74 -2.08 -8.15
C TRP A 384 -10.16 -3.49 -8.06
N HIS A 385 -9.05 -3.76 -8.74
CA HIS A 385 -8.41 -5.09 -8.71
C HIS A 385 -7.95 -5.48 -7.30
N SER A 386 -7.40 -4.51 -6.55
CA SER A 386 -6.90 -4.72 -5.19
C SER A 386 -8.08 -4.98 -4.25
N TRP A 387 -9.06 -4.07 -4.25
CA TRP A 387 -10.24 -4.19 -3.41
C TRP A 387 -10.95 -5.52 -3.64
N LYS A 388 -11.21 -5.88 -4.90
CA LYS A 388 -11.90 -7.14 -5.23
C LYS A 388 -11.11 -8.38 -4.82
N HIS A 389 -9.77 -8.35 -4.90
CA HIS A 389 -8.93 -9.47 -4.49
C HIS A 389 -9.06 -9.75 -2.98
N PHE A 390 -8.96 -8.71 -2.15
CA PHE A 390 -9.05 -8.85 -0.70
C PHE A 390 -10.49 -8.90 -0.16
N HIS A 391 -11.45 -8.45 -0.96
CA HIS A 391 -12.88 -8.44 -0.64
C HIS A 391 -13.71 -9.10 -1.76
N PRO A 392 -13.55 -10.42 -2.00
CA PRO A 392 -14.22 -11.10 -3.12
C PRO A 392 -15.75 -11.07 -3.02
N ASN A 393 -16.29 -10.95 -1.80
CA ASN A 393 -17.72 -10.85 -1.52
C ASN A 393 -18.22 -9.38 -1.48
N THR A 394 -17.44 -8.43 -2.00
CA THR A 394 -17.83 -7.02 -2.01
C THR A 394 -19.15 -6.83 -2.73
N LEU A 395 -20.09 -6.16 -2.06
CA LEU A 395 -21.23 -5.59 -2.76
C LEU A 395 -20.71 -4.52 -3.70
N PHE A 396 -21.34 -4.42 -4.86
CA PHE A 396 -21.00 -3.40 -5.83
C PHE A 396 -22.28 -2.74 -6.30
N LEU A 397 -22.34 -1.41 -6.16
CA LEU A 397 -23.50 -0.66 -6.61
C LEU A 397 -23.45 -0.55 -8.15
N LYS A 398 -24.03 -1.55 -8.83
CA LYS A 398 -24.46 -1.40 -10.23
C LYS A 398 -25.78 -0.62 -10.24
N GLU A 399 -25.69 0.70 -10.16
CA GLU A 399 -26.75 1.54 -10.74
C GLU A 399 -26.72 1.46 -12.25
#